data_AF-A0A1Q8AWL9-F1
#
_entry.id   AF-A0A1Q8AWL9-F1
#
_cell.length_a   1.000
_cell.length_b   1.000
_cell.length_c   1.000
_cell.angle_alpha   90.00
_cell.angle_beta   90.00
_cell.angle_gamma   90.00
#
_symmetry.space_group_name_H-M   'P 1'
#
loop_
_entity.id
_entity.type
_entity.pdbx_description
1 polymer ?
#
loop_
_entity_poly.entity_id
_entity_poly.type
_entity_poly.pdbx_seq_one_letter_code
_entity_poly.pdbx_strand_id
1 'polypeptide(L)'
;MAFVRRKGNSYYLVHNVRRDGKIQQLHLARLGERARITDEVVREVTEKHPFVDLNWNALRERVSNQINLADPNSPAVQKLINSLRELHVDLADLFPQILGVSESPRVNREILLQLRLLQSTIQVKLDQFSSKRARFGEGLPRGQAR
;
A
#
# COMPACT_ATOMS: atom_id res chain seq x y z
N MET A 1 -22.76 -8.08 3.58
CA MET A 1 -21.84 -6.91 3.43
C MET A 1 -20.41 -7.37 3.64
N ALA A 2 -19.49 -7.03 2.72
CA ALA A 2 -18.08 -7.41 2.80
C ALA A 2 -17.18 -6.31 3.37
N PHE A 3 -16.14 -6.71 4.10
CA PHE A 3 -15.13 -5.83 4.67
C PHE A 3 -13.84 -6.60 4.99
N VAL A 4 -12.77 -5.87 5.24
CA VAL A 4 -11.50 -6.46 5.68
C VAL A 4 -11.39 -6.41 7.19
N ARG A 5 -11.01 -7.54 7.78
CA ARG A 5 -10.77 -7.72 9.20
C ARG A 5 -9.31 -8.07 9.43
N ARG A 6 -8.71 -7.48 10.46
CA ARG A 6 -7.39 -7.92 10.97
C ARG A 6 -7.57 -9.01 12.02
N LYS A 7 -6.80 -10.09 11.92
CA LYS A 7 -6.66 -11.13 12.94
C LYS A 7 -5.18 -11.46 13.09
N GLY A 8 -4.59 -11.10 14.23
CA GLY A 8 -3.14 -11.16 14.44
C GLY A 8 -2.37 -10.25 13.47
N ASN A 9 -1.33 -10.79 12.84
CA ASN A 9 -0.53 -10.08 11.83
C ASN A 9 -1.07 -10.23 10.40
N SER A 10 -2.27 -10.78 10.22
CA SER A 10 -2.86 -11.00 8.89
C SER A 10 -4.21 -10.32 8.73
N TYR A 11 -4.48 -9.89 7.52
CA TYR A 11 -5.76 -9.36 7.07
C TYR A 11 -6.56 -10.44 6.34
N TYR A 12 -7.88 -10.39 6.51
CA TYR A 12 -8.83 -11.34 5.95
C TYR A 12 -9.99 -10.57 5.32
N LEU A 13 -10.40 -10.96 4.12
CA LEU A 13 -11.63 -10.49 3.50
C LEU A 13 -12.77 -11.37 4.01
N VAL A 14 -13.80 -10.75 4.57
CA VAL A 14 -14.97 -11.43 5.13
C VAL A 14 -16.26 -10.81 4.62
N HIS A 15 -17.33 -11.62 4.54
CA HIS A 15 -18.67 -11.19 4.17
C HIS A 15 -19.69 -11.60 5.23
N ASN A 16 -20.44 -10.64 5.76
CA ASN A 16 -21.58 -10.92 6.64
C ASN A 16 -22.75 -11.47 5.82
N VAL A 17 -23.09 -12.73 6.03
CA VAL A 17 -24.29 -13.40 5.49
C VAL A 17 -25.34 -13.55 6.59
N ARG A 18 -26.63 -13.51 6.22
CA ARG A 18 -27.72 -13.87 7.14
C ARG A 18 -28.14 -15.30 6.88
N ARG A 19 -28.16 -16.13 7.92
CA ARG A 19 -28.65 -17.51 7.89
C ARG A 19 -29.53 -17.73 9.12
N ASP A 20 -30.78 -18.14 8.92
CA ASP A 20 -31.73 -18.46 9.98
C ASP A 20 -31.88 -17.35 11.04
N GLY A 21 -32.00 -16.09 10.58
CA GLY A 21 -32.14 -14.93 11.45
C GLY A 21 -30.86 -14.49 12.17
N LYS A 22 -29.75 -15.22 12.04
CA LYS A 22 -28.45 -14.87 12.64
C LYS A 22 -27.47 -14.34 11.59
N ILE A 23 -26.62 -13.40 11.98
CA ILE A 23 -25.52 -12.91 11.14
C ILE A 23 -24.32 -13.83 11.33
N GLN A 24 -23.83 -14.44 10.25
CA GLN A 24 -22.61 -15.25 10.22
C GLN A 24 -21.56 -14.58 9.35
N GLN A 25 -20.29 -14.72 9.73
CA GLN A 25 -19.15 -14.22 8.96
C GLN A 25 -18.63 -15.31 8.03
N LEU A 26 -18.78 -15.12 6.73
CA LEU A 26 -18.15 -15.96 5.72
C LEU A 26 -16.73 -15.45 5.47
N HIS A 27 -15.73 -16.31 5.62
CA HIS A 27 -14.35 -16.01 5.26
C HIS A 27 -14.16 -16.20 3.76
N LEU A 28 -13.80 -15.12 3.05
CA LEU A 28 -13.64 -15.14 1.59
C LEU A 28 -12.19 -15.39 1.18
N ALA A 29 -11.24 -14.68 1.80
CA ALA A 29 -9.81 -14.83 1.48
C ALA A 29 -8.91 -14.33 2.62
N ARG A 30 -7.67 -14.83 2.65
CA ARG A 30 -6.58 -14.28 3.47
C ARG A 30 -5.74 -13.33 2.61
N LEU A 31 -5.62 -12.08 3.02
CA LEU A 31 -4.91 -11.01 2.30
C LEU A 31 -3.42 -10.89 2.70
N GLY A 32 -3.00 -11.57 3.77
CA GLY A 32 -1.62 -11.52 4.27
C GLY A 32 -1.36 -10.31 5.18
N GLU A 33 -0.11 -9.87 5.29
CA GLU A 33 0.30 -8.82 6.24
C GLU A 33 -0.15 -7.41 5.86
N ARG A 34 -0.37 -7.18 4.56
CA ARG A 34 -0.91 -5.93 4.05
C ARG A 34 -2.27 -6.24 3.48
N ALA A 35 -3.29 -5.50 3.89
CA ALA A 35 -4.59 -5.58 3.27
C ALA A 35 -4.47 -5.06 1.82
N ARG A 36 -4.30 -5.96 0.86
CA ARG A 36 -4.31 -5.66 -0.57
C ARG A 36 -5.25 -6.63 -1.27
N ILE A 37 -6.11 -6.09 -2.13
CA ILE A 37 -7.01 -6.87 -2.97
C ILE A 37 -6.42 -6.87 -4.38
N THR A 38 -5.58 -7.86 -4.66
CA THR A 38 -4.98 -8.07 -5.99
C THR A 38 -5.98 -8.76 -6.93
N ASP A 39 -5.66 -8.83 -8.22
CA ASP A 39 -6.51 -9.53 -9.19
C ASP A 39 -6.57 -11.04 -8.91
N GLU A 40 -5.51 -11.63 -8.35
CA GLU A 40 -5.50 -13.03 -7.92
C GLU A 40 -6.52 -13.27 -6.80
N VAL A 41 -6.61 -12.37 -5.81
CA VAL A 41 -7.60 -12.46 -4.73
C VAL A 41 -9.02 -12.34 -5.29
N VAL A 42 -9.24 -11.41 -6.23
CA VAL A 42 -10.55 -11.24 -6.88
C VAL A 42 -10.96 -12.52 -7.61
N ARG A 43 -10.04 -13.10 -8.40
CA ARG A 43 -10.28 -14.34 -9.12
C ARG A 43 -10.57 -15.50 -8.16
N GLU A 44 -9.72 -15.69 -7.15
CA GLU A 44 -9.88 -16.77 -6.18
C GLU A 44 -11.22 -16.70 -5.45
N VAL A 45 -11.63 -15.50 -5.01
CA VAL A 45 -12.91 -15.31 -4.32
C VAL A 45 -14.08 -15.51 -5.25
N THR A 46 -13.99 -15.04 -6.50
CA THR A 46 -15.06 -15.22 -7.50
C THR A 46 -15.25 -16.69 -7.87
N GLU A 47 -14.16 -17.46 -7.96
CA GLU A 47 -14.18 -18.91 -8.21
C GLU A 47 -14.74 -19.70 -7.00
N LYS A 48 -14.31 -19.37 -5.77
CA LYS A 48 -14.72 -20.11 -4.55
C LYS A 48 -16.10 -19.70 -4.02
N HIS A 49 -16.51 -18.47 -4.29
CA HIS A 49 -17.73 -17.88 -3.75
C HIS A 49 -18.55 -17.17 -4.85
N PRO A 50 -18.99 -17.90 -5.91
CA PRO A 50 -19.66 -17.30 -7.07
C PRO A 50 -21.00 -16.64 -6.74
N PHE A 51 -21.61 -16.99 -5.61
CA PHE A 51 -22.88 -16.45 -5.13
C PHE A 51 -22.73 -15.15 -4.32
N VAL A 52 -21.51 -14.68 -4.08
CA VAL A 52 -21.26 -13.46 -3.32
C VAL A 52 -20.96 -12.32 -4.29
N ASP A 53 -21.94 -11.44 -4.49
CA ASP A 53 -21.72 -10.21 -5.24
C ASP A 53 -20.94 -9.18 -4.39
N LEU A 54 -19.77 -8.78 -4.89
CA LEU A 54 -18.83 -7.90 -4.21
C LEU A 54 -18.50 -6.72 -5.11
N ASN A 55 -18.73 -5.51 -4.60
CA ASN A 55 -18.20 -4.31 -5.23
C ASN A 55 -16.68 -4.21 -4.95
N TRP A 56 -15.90 -4.82 -5.83
CA TRP A 56 -14.44 -4.87 -5.75
C TRP A 56 -13.79 -3.49 -5.76
N ASN A 57 -14.35 -2.54 -6.50
CA ASN A 57 -13.83 -1.17 -6.57
C ASN A 57 -13.98 -0.48 -5.21
N ALA A 58 -15.16 -0.52 -4.61
CA ALA A 58 -15.39 0.05 -3.28
C ALA A 58 -14.57 -0.65 -2.17
N LEU A 59 -14.36 -1.96 -2.28
CA LEU A 59 -13.49 -2.70 -1.36
C LEU A 59 -12.02 -2.29 -1.52
N ARG A 60 -11.54 -2.16 -2.76
CA ARG A 60 -10.17 -1.68 -3.05
C ARG A 60 -9.94 -0.28 -2.51
N GLU A 61 -10.89 0.64 -2.66
CA GLU A 61 -10.78 1.99 -2.09
C GLU A 61 -10.71 1.97 -0.57
N ARG A 62 -11.56 1.18 0.10
CA ARG A 62 -11.57 1.05 1.57
C ARG A 62 -10.31 0.39 2.13
N VAL A 63 -9.71 -0.52 1.35
CA VAL A 63 -8.54 -1.31 1.74
C VAL A 63 -7.23 -0.66 1.32
N SER A 64 -7.27 0.28 0.38
CA SER A 64 -6.20 1.22 0.10
C SER A 64 -6.02 2.12 1.33
N ASN A 65 -5.41 1.53 2.36
CA ASN A 65 -5.08 2.16 3.62
C ASN A 65 -4.16 3.33 3.29
N GLN A 66 -4.76 4.51 3.17
CA GLN A 66 -4.01 5.74 3.27
C GLN A 66 -3.37 5.71 4.65
N ILE A 67 -2.03 5.66 4.67
CA ILE A 67 -1.30 5.84 5.92
C ILE A 67 -1.67 7.23 6.41
N ASN A 68 -2.39 7.29 7.52
CA ASN A 68 -2.78 8.57 8.10
C ASN A 68 -1.53 9.22 8.69
N LEU A 69 -0.99 10.19 7.98
CA LEU A 69 0.21 10.94 8.39
C LEU A 69 -0.08 11.97 9.49
N ALA A 70 -1.34 12.12 9.95
CA ALA A 70 -1.70 13.08 10.99
C ALA A 70 -1.16 12.70 12.38
N ASP A 71 -0.97 11.41 12.65
CA ASP A 71 -0.35 10.92 13.88
C ASP A 71 1.04 10.34 13.59
N PRO A 72 2.12 11.09 13.91
CA PRO A 72 3.49 10.65 13.68
C PRO A 72 3.91 9.47 14.57
N ASN A 73 3.23 9.25 15.69
CA ASN A 73 3.50 8.13 16.60
C ASN A 73 2.71 6.87 16.24
N SER A 74 1.84 6.94 15.23
CA SER A 74 1.05 5.78 14.82
C SER A 74 1.98 4.63 14.38
N PRO A 75 1.70 3.38 14.79
CA PRO A 75 2.52 2.24 14.41
C PRO A 75 2.68 2.07 12.89
N ALA A 76 1.69 2.51 12.11
CA ALA A 76 1.72 2.48 10.65
C ALA A 76 2.75 3.47 10.07
N VAL A 77 2.81 4.69 10.61
CA VAL A 77 3.80 5.70 10.21
C VAL A 77 5.20 5.27 10.62
N GLN A 78 5.38 4.78 11.85
CA GLN A 78 6.67 4.30 12.33
C GLN A 78 7.17 3.12 11.48
N LYS A 79 6.30 2.16 11.13
CA LYS A 79 6.65 1.07 10.21
C LYS A 79 7.06 1.58 8.83
N LEU A 80 6.35 2.56 8.27
CA LEU A 80 6.71 3.16 6.98
C LEU A 80 8.10 3.80 7.03
N ILE A 81 8.36 4.62 8.05
CA ILE A 81 9.64 5.30 8.22
C ILE A 81 10.79 4.29 8.33
N ASN A 82 10.62 3.24 9.14
CA ASN A 82 11.65 2.21 9.29
C ASN A 82 11.90 1.45 7.98
N SER A 83 10.84 1.04 7.28
CA SER A 83 11.01 0.37 5.98
C SER A 83 11.68 1.27 4.92
N LEU A 84 11.47 2.59 4.96
CA LEU A 84 12.18 3.51 4.07
C LEU A 84 13.67 3.62 4.41
N ARG A 85 14.02 3.59 5.71
CA ARG A 85 15.43 3.59 6.15
C ARG A 85 16.14 2.30 5.77
N GLU A 86 15.50 1.15 6.01
CA GLU A 86 16.01 -0.16 5.61
C GLU A 86 16.28 -0.20 4.11
N LEU A 87 15.28 0.17 3.30
CA LEU A 87 15.44 0.24 1.84
C LEU A 87 16.57 1.18 1.41
N HIS A 88 16.76 2.32 2.08
CA HIS A 88 17.85 3.23 1.78
C HIS A 88 19.23 2.58 2.02
N VAL A 89 19.38 1.85 3.13
CA VAL A 89 20.61 1.10 3.43
C VAL A 89 20.82 -0.02 2.41
N ASP A 90 19.79 -0.83 2.13
CA ASP A 90 19.87 -1.92 1.15
C ASP A 90 20.29 -1.41 -0.25
N LEU A 91 19.77 -0.24 -0.66
CA LEU A 91 20.14 0.40 -1.93
C LEU A 91 21.55 1.00 -1.89
N ALA A 92 22.00 1.51 -0.74
CA ALA A 92 23.37 1.99 -0.58
C ALA A 92 24.38 0.83 -0.66
N ASP A 93 23.99 -0.36 -0.19
CA ASP A 93 24.77 -1.59 -0.26
C ASP A 93 24.79 -2.23 -1.66
N LEU A 94 23.95 -1.74 -2.60
CA LEU A 94 24.08 -2.02 -4.04
C LEU A 94 25.29 -1.28 -4.63
N PHE A 95 26.50 -1.61 -4.16
CA PHE A 95 27.78 -1.19 -4.73
C PHE A 95 28.07 -1.97 -6.05
N PRO A 96 29.14 -1.66 -6.83
CA PRO A 96 29.28 -1.94 -8.25
C PRO A 96 29.50 -3.43 -8.60
N GLN A 97 29.01 -4.36 -7.80
CA GLN A 97 28.90 -5.78 -8.16
C GLN A 97 27.97 -5.99 -9.37
N ILE A 98 27.05 -5.06 -9.67
CA ILE A 98 26.34 -5.02 -10.98
C ILE A 98 27.31 -4.68 -12.12
N LEU A 99 28.37 -3.90 -11.86
CA LEU A 99 29.42 -3.59 -12.84
C LEU A 99 30.51 -4.68 -12.92
N GLY A 100 30.53 -5.65 -12.00
CA GLY A 100 31.57 -6.68 -11.92
C GLY A 100 31.12 -8.13 -12.14
N VAL A 101 30.03 -8.60 -11.51
CA VAL A 101 29.78 -10.04 -11.35
C VAL A 101 28.30 -10.34 -11.10
N SER A 102 27.45 -10.28 -12.11
CA SER A 102 26.22 -11.09 -12.07
C SER A 102 26.05 -11.85 -13.37
N GLU A 103 26.26 -13.16 -13.29
CA GLU A 103 26.16 -14.13 -14.38
C GLU A 103 24.75 -14.27 -14.96
N SER A 104 23.74 -13.61 -14.36
CA SER A 104 22.35 -13.66 -14.80
C SER A 104 21.87 -12.30 -15.35
N PRO A 105 21.96 -12.07 -16.68
CA PRO A 105 21.39 -10.90 -17.34
C PRO A 105 19.90 -10.67 -17.05
N ARG A 106 19.15 -11.73 -16.72
CA ARG A 106 17.72 -11.63 -16.36
C ARG A 106 17.52 -10.96 -15.00
N VAL A 107 18.30 -11.34 -14.00
CA VAL A 107 18.20 -10.76 -12.64
C VAL A 107 18.61 -9.28 -12.67
N ASN A 108 19.67 -8.94 -13.40
CA ASN A 108 20.10 -7.54 -13.57
C ASN A 108 19.02 -6.68 -14.24
N ARG A 109 18.36 -7.19 -15.29
CA ARG A 109 17.26 -6.49 -15.95
C ARG A 109 16.08 -6.27 -15.01
N GLU A 110 15.72 -7.29 -14.24
CA GLU A 110 14.62 -7.19 -13.27
C GLU A 110 14.94 -6.15 -12.19
N ILE A 111 16.13 -6.20 -11.60
CA ILE A 111 16.58 -5.22 -10.60
C ILE A 111 16.53 -3.81 -11.20
N LEU A 112 17.03 -3.61 -12.42
CA LEU A 112 17.00 -2.31 -13.09
C LEU A 112 15.56 -1.81 -13.32
N LEU A 113 14.64 -2.68 -13.74
CA LEU A 113 13.23 -2.35 -13.92
C LEU A 113 12.59 -1.94 -12.60
N GLN A 114 12.81 -2.71 -11.53
CA GLN A 114 12.28 -2.41 -10.20
C GLN A 114 12.83 -1.07 -9.66
N LEU A 115 14.12 -0.78 -9.85
CA LEU A 115 14.72 0.50 -9.46
C LEU A 115 14.11 1.68 -10.22
N ARG A 116 13.84 1.55 -11.53
CA ARG A 116 13.17 2.59 -12.33
C ARG A 116 11.73 2.83 -11.87
N LEU A 117 10.98 1.76 -11.59
CA LEU A 117 9.62 1.86 -11.06
C LEU A 117 9.60 2.53 -9.68
N LEU A 118 10.56 2.17 -8.83
CA LEU A 118 10.74 2.79 -7.52
C LEU A 118 11.04 4.29 -7.66
N GLN A 119 11.99 4.68 -8.52
CA GLN A 119 12.32 6.07 -8.79
C GLN A 119 11.10 6.89 -9.21
N SER A 120 10.34 6.40 -10.19
CA SER A 120 9.12 7.07 -10.67
C SER A 120 8.10 7.26 -9.54
N THR A 121 7.88 6.20 -8.74
CA THR A 121 6.97 6.24 -7.60
C THR A 121 7.43 7.26 -6.55
N ILE A 122 8.72 7.30 -6.22
CA ILE A 122 9.30 8.26 -5.28
C ILE A 122 9.12 9.68 -5.81
N GLN A 123 9.41 9.93 -7.09
CA GLN A 123 9.29 11.26 -7.69
C GLN A 123 7.86 11.80 -7.57
N VAL A 124 6.86 10.98 -7.94
CA VAL A 124 5.44 11.35 -7.79
C VAL A 124 5.10 11.68 -6.33
N LYS A 125 5.66 10.94 -5.36
CA LYS A 125 5.42 11.25 -3.93
C LYS A 125 6.10 12.54 -3.50
N LEU A 126 7.34 12.79 -3.90
CA LEU A 126 8.05 14.04 -3.62
C LEU A 126 7.27 15.24 -4.18
N ASP A 127 6.76 15.14 -5.41
CA ASP A 127 5.96 16.18 -6.04
C ASP A 127 4.64 16.42 -5.28
N GLN A 128 4.01 15.37 -4.76
CA GLN A 128 2.82 15.48 -3.91
C GLN A 128 3.12 16.19 -2.58
N PHE A 129 4.27 15.92 -1.97
CA PHE A 129 4.69 16.58 -0.72
C PHE A 129 5.08 18.04 -0.95
N SER A 130 5.79 18.36 -2.03
CA SER A 130 6.17 19.74 -2.39
C SER A 130 4.94 20.58 -2.75
N SER A 131 4.02 20.03 -3.54
CA SER A 131 2.78 20.71 -3.94
C SER A 131 1.85 20.99 -2.76
N LYS A 132 1.78 20.08 -1.77
CA LYS A 132 1.05 20.35 -0.52
C LYS A 132 1.68 21.50 0.26
N ARG A 133 3.01 21.56 0.35
CA ARG A 133 3.72 22.63 1.07
C ARG A 133 3.50 24.01 0.43
N ALA A 134 3.43 24.08 -0.90
CA ALA A 134 3.11 25.32 -1.62
C ALA A 134 1.70 25.85 -1.28
N ARG A 135 0.69 24.96 -1.19
CA ARG A 135 -0.69 25.35 -0.84
C ARG A 135 -0.88 25.84 0.60
N PHE A 136 0.02 25.47 1.53
CA PHE A 136 -0.01 25.96 2.90
C PHE A 136 0.92 27.18 3.13
N GLY A 137 1.74 27.56 2.14
CA GLY A 137 2.70 28.66 2.22
C GLY A 137 2.19 30.02 1.71
N GLU A 138 1.10 30.08 0.95
CA GLU A 138 0.55 31.32 0.36
C GLU A 138 -0.52 32.01 1.23
N GLY A 139 -0.54 31.76 2.54
CA GLY A 139 -1.55 32.27 3.47
C GLY A 139 -1.10 33.39 4.42
N LEU A 140 0.08 33.99 4.24
CA LEU A 140 0.50 35.14 5.05
C LEU A 140 0.07 36.45 4.37
N PRO A 141 -0.90 37.21 4.92
CA PRO A 141 -1.19 38.54 4.42
C PRO A 141 0.07 39.40 4.58
N ARG A 142 0.56 39.96 3.48
CA ARG A 142 1.54 41.05 3.52
C ARG A 142 0.90 42.18 4.32
N GLY A 143 1.31 42.31 5.58
CA GLY A 143 0.97 43.44 6.42
C GLY A 143 1.30 44.72 5.67
N GLN A 144 0.27 45.53 5.41
CA GLN A 144 0.44 46.93 5.04
C GLN A 144 1.11 47.62 6.24
N ALA A 145 2.41 47.84 6.16
CA ALA A 145 3.06 48.85 6.98
C ALA A 145 2.79 50.21 6.33
N ARG A 146 1.99 51.01 7.03
CA ARG A 146 1.90 52.46 6.85
C ARG A 146 3.15 53.12 7.41
#